data_AF-A0A4V2B0P5-F1
#
_entry.id   AF-A0A4V2B0P5-F1
#
_cell.length_a   1.000
_cell.length_b   1.000
_cell.length_c   1.000
_cell.angle_alpha   90.00
_cell.angle_beta   90.00
_cell.angle_gamma   90.00
#
_symmetry.space_group_name_H-M   'P 1'
#
loop_
_entity.id
_entity.type
_entity.pdbx_description
1 polymer ?
#
loop_
_entity_poly.entity_id
_entity_poly.type
_entity_poly.pdbx_seq_one_letter_code
_entity_poly.pdbx_strand_id
1 'polypeptide(L)'
;LECPFIFASKHLFALTDDAELDLEVDNSRRGSLMHAVFEHLTTEPVRFDLTDDELGEVVEKARVSARIERLADDRLWAPLKTRHIDLAKRFLAFEQDYRSNFPESKTAHREFSVKGFLKPSTGELLSSLSSDEEKHGALEFTGRIDRVDEDSAGNLSIIDYKSSESSTKQHVAWIKNNKIQLLLYALAVERGLTELKPRPVMAALYYVARPLSRDTGFMVEDAEQGLYKIVDKRKRNRVSLAAKEALFKEGEDLVRTAVAGMIAGNFAPNPRDPKKCKDCKWSPLCRTPHLSI
;
A
#
# COMPACT_ATOMS: atom_id res chain seq x y z
N LEU A 1 -3.46 14.53 -4.50
CA LEU A 1 -4.62 14.58 -3.57
C LEU A 1 -4.40 15.44 -2.32
N GLU A 2 -3.20 15.50 -1.74
CA GLU A 2 -2.96 16.32 -0.54
C GLU A 2 -2.85 17.83 -0.82
N CYS A 3 -2.06 18.21 -1.82
CA CYS A 3 -1.95 19.56 -2.35
C CYS A 3 -1.44 19.48 -3.81
N PRO A 4 -2.06 20.18 -4.79
CA PRO A 4 -1.61 20.13 -6.19
C PRO A 4 -0.19 20.68 -6.40
N PHE A 5 0.20 21.70 -5.62
CA PHE A 5 1.55 22.26 -5.69
C PHE A 5 2.63 21.23 -5.32
N ILE A 6 2.40 20.39 -4.31
CA ILE A 6 3.33 19.31 -3.93
C ILE A 6 3.54 18.34 -5.10
N PHE A 7 2.46 18.03 -5.83
CA PHE A 7 2.55 17.17 -7.02
C PHE A 7 3.41 17.82 -8.10
N ALA A 8 3.17 19.09 -8.43
CA ALA A 8 3.96 19.81 -9.43
C ALA A 8 5.44 19.91 -9.04
N SER A 9 5.75 20.28 -7.80
CA SER A 9 7.13 20.35 -7.30
C SER A 9 7.88 19.04 -7.48
N LYS A 10 7.25 17.91 -7.12
CA LYS A 10 7.88 16.59 -7.18
C LYS A 10 7.95 15.99 -8.58
N HIS A 11 6.89 16.10 -9.36
CA HIS A 11 6.72 15.31 -10.58
C HIS A 11 6.81 16.10 -11.87
N LEU A 12 6.51 17.41 -11.85
CA LEU A 12 6.66 18.26 -13.03
C LEU A 12 7.99 19.00 -13.04
N PHE A 13 8.37 19.55 -11.89
CA PHE A 13 9.63 20.28 -11.74
C PHE A 13 10.78 19.39 -11.29
N ALA A 14 10.49 18.14 -10.91
CA ALA A 14 11.48 17.15 -10.46
C ALA A 14 12.41 17.69 -9.36
N LEU A 15 11.88 18.54 -8.47
CA LEU A 15 12.66 19.08 -7.36
C LEU A 15 12.95 17.95 -6.37
N THR A 16 14.21 17.81 -5.97
CA THR A 16 14.63 16.91 -4.90
C THR A 16 14.81 17.71 -3.62
N ASP A 17 14.36 17.11 -2.52
CA ASP A 17 14.71 17.54 -1.18
C ASP A 17 15.84 16.60 -0.74
N ASP A 18 17.06 16.90 -1.20
CA ASP A 18 18.24 16.14 -0.82
C ASP A 18 18.47 16.35 0.68
N ALA A 19 18.11 15.34 1.47
CA ALA A 19 18.47 15.33 2.89
C ALA A 19 19.99 15.42 2.99
N GLU A 20 20.49 16.39 3.77
CA GLU A 20 21.86 16.34 4.28
C GLU A 20 22.12 14.92 4.80
N LEU A 21 23.21 14.29 4.34
CA LEU A 21 23.64 12.93 4.66
C LEU A 21 23.05 12.40 5.97
N ASP A 22 21.94 11.67 5.87
CA ASP A 22 21.20 11.22 7.05
C ASP A 22 22.04 10.14 7.74
N LEU A 23 22.62 10.50 8.89
CA LEU A 23 23.47 9.61 9.69
C LEU A 23 22.66 8.41 10.23
N GLU A 24 21.33 8.52 10.27
CA GLU A 24 20.42 7.46 10.69
C GLU A 24 19.66 6.81 9.52
N VAL A 25 19.23 5.56 9.71
CA VAL A 25 18.25 4.93 8.84
C VAL A 25 16.90 5.61 9.06
N ASP A 26 16.48 6.44 8.10
CA ASP A 26 15.19 7.11 8.10
C ASP A 26 14.01 6.11 8.21
N ASN A 27 12.84 6.61 8.59
CA ASN A 27 11.65 5.77 8.76
C ASN A 27 11.23 5.06 7.45
N SER A 28 11.56 5.65 6.30
CA SER A 28 11.27 5.07 4.98
C SER A 28 12.09 3.80 4.74
N ARG A 29 13.41 3.86 4.90
CA ARG A 29 14.32 2.71 4.76
C ARG A 29 13.99 1.60 5.75
N ARG A 30 13.60 1.95 6.99
CA ARG A 30 13.11 0.95 7.97
C ARG A 30 11.83 0.24 7.48
N GLY A 31 10.92 0.98 6.86
CA GLY A 31 9.71 0.43 6.23
C GLY A 31 10.04 -0.51 5.08
N SER A 32 10.94 -0.09 4.17
CA SER A 32 11.37 -0.93 3.03
C SER A 32 12.05 -2.23 3.48
N LEU A 33 12.89 -2.18 4.52
CA LEU A 33 13.50 -3.38 5.09
C LEU A 33 12.44 -4.34 5.64
N MET A 34 11.47 -3.82 6.38
CA MET A 34 10.36 -4.62 6.92
C MET A 34 9.56 -5.31 5.81
N HIS A 35 9.23 -4.58 4.73
CA HIS A 35 8.54 -5.14 3.56
C HIS A 35 9.31 -6.31 2.95
N ALA A 36 10.60 -6.10 2.66
CA ALA A 36 11.47 -7.12 2.07
C ALA A 36 11.64 -8.35 3.00
N VAL A 37 11.73 -8.16 4.32
CA VAL A 37 11.75 -9.27 5.28
C VAL A 37 10.46 -10.08 5.19
N PHE A 38 9.28 -9.43 5.23
CA PHE A 38 8.00 -10.14 5.16
C PHE A 38 7.78 -10.83 3.81
N GLU A 39 8.22 -10.21 2.71
CA GLU A 39 8.22 -10.84 1.38
C GLU A 39 8.99 -12.16 1.39
N HIS A 40 10.23 -12.17 1.91
CA HIS A 40 11.05 -13.38 1.96
C HIS A 40 10.42 -14.46 2.85
N LEU A 41 9.86 -14.08 4.01
CA LEU A 41 9.24 -15.00 4.96
C LEU A 41 7.93 -15.62 4.46
N THR A 42 7.28 -15.00 3.47
CA THR A 42 6.00 -15.46 2.92
C THR A 42 6.15 -16.26 1.63
N THR A 43 7.36 -16.79 1.37
CA THR A 43 7.62 -17.71 0.25
C THR A 43 6.94 -19.05 0.49
N GLU A 44 6.12 -19.50 -0.45
CA GLU A 44 5.46 -20.80 -0.35
C GLU A 44 6.42 -21.95 -0.73
N PRO A 45 6.42 -23.07 0.00
CA PRO A 45 5.70 -23.29 1.26
C PRO A 45 6.32 -22.49 2.42
N VAL A 46 5.48 -21.79 3.20
CA VAL A 46 5.95 -20.98 4.33
C VAL A 46 6.56 -21.87 5.43
N ARG A 47 7.81 -21.58 5.82
CA ARG A 47 8.48 -22.22 6.96
C ARG A 47 8.29 -21.40 8.23
N PHE A 48 7.69 -22.01 9.24
CA PHE A 48 7.45 -21.39 10.55
C PHE A 48 8.50 -21.75 11.61
N ASP A 49 9.40 -22.68 11.29
CA ASP A 49 10.39 -23.27 12.17
C ASP A 49 11.80 -22.69 11.99
N LEU A 50 11.91 -21.49 11.39
CA LEU A 50 13.19 -20.84 11.14
C LEU A 50 13.90 -20.46 12.44
N THR A 51 15.18 -20.83 12.53
CA THR A 51 16.08 -20.46 13.63
C THR A 51 16.50 -18.99 13.56
N ASP A 52 17.06 -18.45 14.64
CA ASP A 52 17.57 -17.08 14.70
C ASP A 52 18.63 -16.79 13.62
N ASP A 53 19.48 -17.77 13.35
CA ASP A 53 20.54 -17.66 12.34
C ASP A 53 19.92 -17.61 10.94
N GLU A 54 18.97 -18.49 10.62
CA GLU A 54 18.23 -18.47 9.35
C GLU A 54 17.45 -17.16 9.17
N LEU A 55 16.79 -16.66 10.22
CA LEU A 55 16.12 -15.35 10.20
C LEU A 55 17.12 -14.22 10.00
N GLY A 56 18.31 -14.33 10.57
CA GLY A 56 19.42 -13.41 10.35
C GLY A 56 19.83 -13.36 8.86
N GLU A 57 19.89 -14.50 8.18
CA GLU A 57 20.15 -14.57 6.74
C GLU A 57 19.03 -13.94 5.92
N VAL A 58 17.76 -14.16 6.29
CA VAL A 58 16.60 -13.52 5.65
C VAL A 58 16.71 -11.99 5.75
N VAL A 59 17.08 -11.47 6.92
CA VAL A 59 17.25 -10.03 7.13
C VAL A 59 18.40 -9.46 6.30
N GLU A 60 19.50 -10.21 6.11
CA GLU A 60 20.59 -9.78 5.22
C GLU A 60 20.16 -9.75 3.75
N LYS A 61 19.44 -10.78 3.28
CA LYS A 61 18.88 -10.82 1.92
C LYS A 61 17.94 -9.63 1.69
N ALA A 62 17.08 -9.35 2.67
CA ALA A 62 16.17 -8.20 2.67
C ALA A 62 16.92 -6.85 2.64
N ARG A 63 18.05 -6.75 3.34
CA ARG A 63 18.89 -5.53 3.32
C ARG A 63 19.43 -5.24 1.93
N VAL A 64 19.93 -6.27 1.24
CA VAL A 64 20.45 -6.17 -0.12
C VAL A 64 19.34 -5.83 -1.11
N SER A 65 18.20 -6.54 -1.06
CA SER A 65 17.07 -6.28 -1.96
C SER A 65 16.46 -4.88 -1.77
N ALA A 66 16.39 -4.39 -0.53
CA ALA A 66 15.97 -3.03 -0.20
C ALA A 66 17.04 -1.95 -0.49
N ARG A 67 18.22 -2.32 -0.99
CA ARG A 67 19.37 -1.44 -1.29
C ARG A 67 19.84 -0.62 -0.09
N ILE A 68 19.79 -1.19 1.11
CA ILE A 68 20.27 -0.58 2.37
C ILE A 68 21.71 -1.04 2.64
N GLU A 69 22.53 -1.09 1.58
CA GLU A 69 23.92 -1.56 1.69
C GLU A 69 24.84 -0.49 2.28
N ARG A 70 24.51 0.78 2.08
CA ARG A 70 25.29 1.93 2.54
C ARG A 70 24.60 2.56 3.75
N LEU A 71 24.88 2.02 4.93
CA LEU A 71 24.65 2.76 6.17
C LEU A 71 25.79 3.76 6.36
N ALA A 72 25.50 4.90 6.99
CA ALA A 72 26.55 5.86 7.35
C ALA A 72 27.53 5.29 8.38
N ASP A 73 27.06 4.37 9.23
CA ASP A 73 27.85 3.62 10.21
C ASP A 73 27.41 2.15 10.26
N ASP A 74 28.31 1.23 9.91
CA ASP A 74 28.08 -0.22 9.94
C ASP A 74 27.74 -0.76 11.34
N ARG A 75 28.15 -0.05 12.41
CA ARG A 75 27.83 -0.42 13.80
C ARG A 75 26.35 -0.32 14.11
N LEU A 76 25.60 0.50 13.35
CA LEU A 76 24.14 0.61 13.49
C LEU A 76 23.40 -0.61 12.94
N TRP A 77 24.05 -1.41 12.08
CA TRP A 77 23.41 -2.57 11.47
C TRP A 77 23.09 -3.66 12.48
N ALA A 78 24.04 -4.04 13.34
CA ALA A 78 23.85 -5.16 14.25
C ALA A 78 22.61 -5.00 15.16
N PRO A 79 22.39 -3.85 15.84
CA PRO A 79 21.16 -3.62 16.60
C PRO A 79 19.89 -3.60 15.73
N LEU A 80 19.98 -3.05 14.51
CA LEU A 80 18.84 -3.01 13.59
C LEU A 80 18.44 -4.41 13.12
N LYS A 81 19.43 -5.25 12.80
CA LYS A 81 19.27 -6.65 12.42
C LYS A 81 18.59 -7.44 13.52
N THR A 82 19.06 -7.35 14.76
CA THR A 82 18.43 -8.03 15.91
C THR A 82 16.96 -7.64 16.07
N ARG A 83 16.62 -6.36 15.91
CA ARG A 83 15.23 -5.89 15.96
C ARG A 83 14.36 -6.47 14.83
N HIS A 84 14.92 -6.65 13.64
CA HIS A 84 14.19 -7.25 12.51
C HIS A 84 14.06 -8.77 12.64
N ILE A 85 15.04 -9.45 13.25
CA ILE A 85 14.92 -10.87 13.60
C ILE A 85 13.76 -11.07 14.59
N ASP A 86 13.68 -10.25 15.66
CA ASP A 86 12.54 -10.31 16.60
C ASP A 86 11.20 -10.04 15.90
N LEU A 87 11.15 -9.02 15.03
CA LEU A 87 9.94 -8.74 14.25
C LEU A 87 9.56 -9.90 13.33
N ALA A 88 10.53 -10.52 12.68
CA ALA A 88 10.34 -11.67 11.80
C ALA A 88 9.75 -12.88 12.56
N LYS A 89 10.28 -13.18 13.76
CA LYS A 89 9.74 -14.25 14.62
C LYS A 89 8.27 -14.01 14.96
N ARG A 90 7.96 -12.80 15.43
CA ARG A 90 6.58 -12.47 15.83
C ARG A 90 5.64 -12.44 14.61
N PHE A 91 6.13 -12.01 13.45
CA PHE A 91 5.42 -12.10 12.18
C PHE A 91 5.10 -13.55 11.82
N LEU A 92 6.09 -14.47 11.85
CA LEU A 92 5.87 -15.88 11.56
C LEU A 92 4.89 -16.54 12.54
N ALA A 93 4.99 -16.22 13.84
CA ALA A 93 4.04 -16.71 14.83
C ALA A 93 2.60 -16.25 14.53
N PHE A 94 2.44 -14.97 14.14
CA PHE A 94 1.15 -14.45 13.68
C PHE A 94 0.66 -15.18 12.42
N GLU A 95 1.51 -15.36 11.41
CA GLU A 95 1.14 -16.05 10.16
C GLU A 95 0.77 -17.51 10.40
N GLN A 96 1.46 -18.19 11.32
CA GLN A 96 1.19 -19.57 11.70
C GLN A 96 -0.19 -19.69 12.35
N ASP A 97 -0.51 -18.83 13.32
CA ASP A 97 -1.83 -18.78 13.95
C ASP A 97 -2.91 -18.44 12.91
N TYR A 98 -2.65 -17.47 12.05
CA TYR A 98 -3.57 -17.07 10.99
C TYR A 98 -3.90 -18.24 10.06
N ARG A 99 -2.88 -18.92 9.53
CA ARG A 99 -3.06 -20.05 8.59
C ARG A 99 -3.61 -21.30 9.28
N SER A 100 -3.41 -21.46 10.58
CA SER A 100 -4.09 -22.51 11.36
C SER A 100 -5.61 -22.28 11.40
N ASN A 101 -6.03 -21.01 11.43
CA ASN A 101 -7.46 -20.64 11.36
C ASN A 101 -8.00 -20.62 9.92
N PHE A 102 -7.13 -20.41 8.91
CA PHE A 102 -7.48 -20.36 7.48
C PHE A 102 -6.53 -21.26 6.65
N PRO A 103 -6.67 -22.60 6.75
CA PRO A 103 -5.71 -23.54 6.15
C PRO A 103 -5.69 -23.52 4.63
N GLU A 104 -6.76 -23.05 4.00
CA GLU A 104 -6.86 -22.90 2.55
C GLU A 104 -6.25 -21.60 2.03
N SER A 105 -5.95 -20.65 2.93
CA SER A 105 -5.31 -19.38 2.58
C SER A 105 -3.82 -19.59 2.30
N LYS A 106 -3.39 -19.19 1.11
CA LYS A 106 -1.98 -19.18 0.70
C LYS A 106 -1.58 -17.82 0.15
N THR A 107 -0.28 -17.51 0.23
CA THR A 107 0.27 -16.34 -0.44
C THR A 107 0.39 -16.65 -1.93
N ALA A 108 -0.45 -16.02 -2.76
CA ALA A 108 -0.41 -16.20 -4.22
C ALA A 108 0.68 -15.32 -4.85
N HIS A 109 0.76 -14.04 -4.45
CA HIS A 109 1.71 -13.09 -5.00
C HIS A 109 2.29 -12.16 -3.93
N ARG A 110 3.50 -11.66 -4.21
CA ARG A 110 4.20 -10.65 -3.42
C ARG A 110 4.82 -9.64 -4.37
N GLU A 111 4.93 -8.39 -3.93
CA GLU A 111 5.43 -7.28 -4.76
C GLU A 111 4.75 -7.27 -6.16
N PHE A 112 3.45 -7.53 -6.18
CA PHE A 112 2.71 -7.88 -7.39
C PHE A 112 2.51 -6.64 -8.26
N SER A 113 3.03 -6.70 -9.49
CA SER A 113 3.03 -5.57 -10.40
C SER A 113 1.63 -5.28 -10.94
N VAL A 114 1.25 -4.00 -10.87
CA VAL A 114 0.05 -3.46 -11.49
C VAL A 114 0.45 -2.60 -12.68
N LYS A 115 -0.12 -2.88 -13.84
CA LYS A 115 0.08 -2.11 -15.08
C LYS A 115 -1.21 -2.05 -15.89
N GLY A 116 -1.57 -0.85 -16.31
CA GLY A 116 -2.70 -0.62 -17.19
C GLY A 116 -2.84 0.87 -17.48
N PHE A 117 -4.07 1.29 -17.69
CA PHE A 117 -4.41 2.64 -18.11
C PHE A 117 -5.53 3.21 -17.26
N LEU A 118 -5.53 4.52 -17.10
CA LEU A 118 -6.58 5.30 -16.46
C LEU A 118 -7.21 6.20 -17.51
N LYS A 119 -8.54 6.15 -17.63
CA LYS A 119 -9.31 7.04 -18.50
C LYS A 119 -9.68 8.32 -17.75
N PRO A 120 -9.11 9.49 -18.06
CA PRO A 120 -9.30 10.70 -17.25
C PRO A 120 -10.74 11.22 -17.21
N SER A 121 -11.52 10.97 -18.25
CA SER A 121 -12.91 11.44 -18.34
C SER A 121 -13.86 10.69 -17.41
N THR A 122 -13.57 9.42 -17.10
CA THR A 122 -14.44 8.57 -16.27
C THR A 122 -13.81 8.26 -14.91
N GLY A 123 -12.49 8.18 -14.83
CA GLY A 123 -11.75 7.65 -13.67
C GLY A 123 -11.54 6.13 -13.72
N GLU A 124 -11.95 5.49 -14.81
CA GLU A 124 -11.94 4.04 -14.98
C GLU A 124 -10.53 3.49 -15.24
N LEU A 125 -10.23 2.34 -14.63
CA LEU A 125 -9.00 1.58 -14.86
C LEU A 125 -9.22 0.50 -15.91
N LEU A 126 -8.32 0.45 -16.90
CA LEU A 126 -8.38 -0.44 -18.06
C LEU A 126 -7.09 -1.26 -18.15
N SER A 127 -7.21 -2.55 -18.45
CA SER A 127 -6.05 -3.44 -18.65
C SER A 127 -5.41 -3.26 -20.03
N SER A 128 -6.18 -2.83 -21.02
CA SER A 128 -5.72 -2.53 -22.38
C SER A 128 -6.57 -1.43 -23.01
N LEU A 129 -6.05 -0.83 -24.09
CA LEU A 129 -6.75 0.18 -24.87
C LEU A 129 -7.18 -0.43 -26.21
N SER A 130 -8.44 -0.23 -26.57
CA SER A 130 -9.06 -0.90 -27.72
C SER A 130 -9.09 -0.06 -28.99
N SER A 131 -8.93 1.26 -28.88
CA SER A 131 -8.91 2.19 -30.02
C SER A 131 -7.77 3.22 -29.94
N ASP A 132 -7.40 3.82 -31.09
CA ASP A 132 -6.41 4.89 -31.13
C ASP A 132 -6.89 6.20 -30.48
N GLU A 133 -8.21 6.41 -30.44
CA GLU A 133 -8.83 7.50 -29.69
C GLU A 133 -8.67 7.30 -28.17
N GLU A 134 -8.76 6.07 -27.68
CA GLU A 134 -8.47 5.75 -26.26
C GLU A 134 -7.00 5.98 -25.92
N LYS A 135 -6.08 5.72 -26.86
CA LYS A 135 -4.64 5.95 -26.68
C LYS A 135 -4.28 7.42 -26.54
N HIS A 136 -4.95 8.34 -27.24
CA HIS A 136 -4.61 9.76 -27.21
C HIS A 136 -5.06 10.51 -25.94
N GLY A 137 -5.78 9.85 -25.03
CA GLY A 137 -6.26 10.48 -23.80
C GLY A 137 -6.10 9.66 -22.52
N ALA A 138 -5.69 8.39 -22.60
CA ALA A 138 -5.46 7.56 -21.43
C ALA A 138 -4.11 7.85 -20.79
N LEU A 139 -4.04 7.75 -19.46
CA LEU A 139 -2.81 7.87 -18.69
C LEU A 139 -2.34 6.49 -18.27
N GLU A 140 -1.03 6.25 -18.27
CA GLU A 140 -0.49 5.01 -17.71
C GLU A 140 -0.77 4.94 -16.20
N PHE A 141 -1.24 3.78 -15.76
CA PHE A 141 -1.46 3.47 -14.36
C PHE A 141 -0.55 2.31 -13.96
N THR A 142 0.36 2.58 -13.03
CA THR A 142 1.30 1.57 -12.52
C THR A 142 1.29 1.56 -11.00
N GLY A 143 1.62 0.41 -10.42
CA GLY A 143 1.68 0.22 -8.98
C GLY A 143 2.28 -1.12 -8.61
N ARG A 144 2.37 -1.36 -7.30
CA ARG A 144 2.88 -2.60 -6.76
C ARG A 144 2.17 -2.94 -5.46
N ILE A 145 1.58 -4.14 -5.41
CA ILE A 145 0.82 -4.64 -4.26
C ILE A 145 1.75 -5.49 -3.41
N ASP A 146 1.92 -5.15 -2.13
CA ASP A 146 2.87 -5.85 -1.26
C ASP A 146 2.59 -7.36 -1.19
N ARG A 147 1.31 -7.75 -1.01
CA ARG A 147 0.91 -9.16 -0.94
C ARG A 147 -0.54 -9.40 -1.40
N VAL A 148 -0.75 -10.53 -2.07
CA VAL A 148 -2.07 -11.08 -2.41
C VAL A 148 -2.17 -12.50 -1.89
N ASP A 149 -3.14 -12.74 -1.02
CA ASP A 149 -3.53 -14.06 -0.53
C ASP A 149 -4.73 -14.60 -1.34
N GLU A 150 -4.82 -15.92 -1.48
CA GLU A 150 -5.87 -16.62 -2.22
C GLU A 150 -6.37 -17.84 -1.41
N ASP A 151 -7.67 -18.14 -1.50
CA ASP A 151 -8.28 -19.35 -0.94
C ASP A 151 -8.58 -20.43 -2.01
N SER A 152 -9.16 -21.56 -1.58
CA SER A 152 -9.53 -22.66 -2.49
C SER A 152 -10.63 -22.29 -3.51
N ALA A 153 -11.46 -21.29 -3.18
CA ALA A 153 -12.54 -20.80 -4.03
C ALA A 153 -12.07 -19.76 -5.07
N GLY A 154 -10.80 -19.35 -5.00
CA GLY A 154 -10.19 -18.37 -5.89
C GLY A 154 -10.52 -16.91 -5.52
N ASN A 155 -11.03 -16.67 -4.31
CA ASN A 155 -11.19 -15.32 -3.78
C ASN A 155 -9.82 -14.74 -3.44
N LEU A 156 -9.70 -13.41 -3.50
CA LEU A 156 -8.45 -12.72 -3.21
C LEU A 156 -8.55 -11.81 -1.99
N SER A 157 -7.47 -11.78 -1.21
CA SER A 157 -7.24 -10.78 -0.16
C SER A 157 -5.97 -9.99 -0.46
N ILE A 158 -6.10 -8.68 -0.54
CA ILE A 158 -4.96 -7.76 -0.73
C ILE A 158 -4.45 -7.30 0.62
N ILE A 159 -3.13 -7.30 0.78
CA ILE A 159 -2.47 -6.91 2.01
C ILE A 159 -1.41 -5.85 1.70
N ASP A 160 -1.48 -4.74 2.42
CA ASP A 160 -0.48 -3.66 2.40
C ASP A 160 0.18 -3.56 3.78
N TYR A 161 1.50 -3.70 3.83
CA TYR A 161 2.26 -3.73 5.08
C TYR A 161 2.50 -2.29 5.58
N LYS A 162 2.21 -2.08 6.87
CA LYS A 162 2.43 -0.80 7.56
C LYS A 162 3.17 -1.02 8.87
N SER A 163 4.13 -0.15 9.17
CA SER A 163 4.92 -0.26 10.39
C SER A 163 4.14 0.11 11.65
N SER A 164 3.10 0.96 11.52
CA SER A 164 2.29 1.45 12.64
C SER A 164 0.84 1.81 12.24
N GLU A 165 -0.05 1.79 13.23
CA GLU A 165 -1.49 2.07 13.05
C GLU A 165 -1.77 3.50 12.63
N SER A 166 -0.94 4.47 13.02
CA SER A 166 -1.15 5.90 12.76
C SER A 166 -1.25 6.21 11.26
N SER A 167 -0.64 5.36 10.42
CA SER A 167 -0.65 5.46 8.96
C SER A 167 -1.91 4.88 8.30
N THR A 168 -2.71 4.11 9.05
CA THR A 168 -3.86 3.36 8.55
C THR A 168 -5.19 4.05 8.88
N LYS A 169 -6.22 3.75 8.10
CA LYS A 169 -7.61 4.19 8.34
C LYS A 169 -8.55 3.07 7.92
N GLN A 170 -9.70 2.96 8.59
CA GLN A 170 -10.77 2.07 8.15
C GLN A 170 -11.36 2.55 6.81
N HIS A 171 -11.95 1.64 6.03
CA HIS A 171 -12.40 1.92 4.66
C HIS A 171 -13.37 3.11 4.57
N VAL A 172 -14.27 3.26 5.54
CA VAL A 172 -15.22 4.40 5.66
C VAL A 172 -14.54 5.78 5.66
N ALA A 173 -13.25 5.83 6.01
CA ALA A 173 -12.47 7.05 6.10
C ALA A 173 -11.49 7.21 4.92
N TRP A 174 -11.39 6.25 4.00
CA TRP A 174 -10.39 6.25 2.93
C TRP A 174 -10.54 7.44 1.99
N ILE A 175 -11.71 7.62 1.39
CA ILE A 175 -11.99 8.72 0.46
C ILE A 175 -11.80 10.08 1.15
N LYS A 176 -12.40 10.25 2.33
CA LYS A 176 -12.33 11.50 3.10
C LYS A 176 -10.88 11.90 3.44
N ASN A 177 -10.01 10.93 3.71
CA ASN A 177 -8.63 11.15 4.14
C ASN A 177 -7.58 10.87 3.05
N ASN A 178 -7.99 10.71 1.79
CA ASN A 178 -7.11 10.38 0.66
C ASN A 178 -6.26 9.11 0.86
N LYS A 179 -6.78 8.10 1.58
CA LYS A 179 -6.13 6.81 1.79
C LYS A 179 -6.67 5.79 0.79
N ILE A 180 -6.40 6.02 -0.49
CA ILE A 180 -7.00 5.25 -1.59
C ILE A 180 -6.12 4.13 -2.14
N GLN A 181 -4.90 3.95 -1.64
CA GLN A 181 -3.95 2.96 -2.19
C GLN A 181 -4.52 1.54 -2.20
N LEU A 182 -5.01 1.03 -1.06
CA LEU A 182 -5.62 -0.30 -0.97
C LEU A 182 -6.86 -0.43 -1.86
N LEU A 183 -7.69 0.62 -1.94
CA LEU A 183 -8.86 0.67 -2.81
C LEU A 183 -8.48 0.52 -4.28
N LEU A 184 -7.47 1.26 -4.73
CA LEU A 184 -6.99 1.21 -6.10
C LEU A 184 -6.31 -0.12 -6.43
N TYR A 185 -5.67 -0.77 -5.45
CA TYR A 185 -5.11 -2.11 -5.64
C TYR A 185 -6.21 -3.16 -5.81
N ALA A 186 -7.27 -3.11 -5.01
CA ALA A 186 -8.44 -3.97 -5.17
C ALA A 186 -9.10 -3.79 -6.54
N LEU A 187 -9.34 -2.54 -6.92
CA LEU A 187 -9.83 -2.19 -8.25
C LEU A 187 -8.92 -2.72 -9.37
N ALA A 188 -7.61 -2.49 -9.28
CA ALA A 188 -6.68 -2.90 -10.32
C ALA A 188 -6.69 -4.42 -10.55
N VAL A 189 -6.76 -5.21 -9.48
CA VAL A 189 -6.86 -6.68 -9.58
C VAL A 189 -8.18 -7.09 -10.22
N GLU A 190 -9.32 -6.54 -9.77
CA GLU A 190 -10.64 -6.87 -10.31
C GLU A 190 -10.84 -6.42 -11.77
N ARG A 191 -10.13 -5.37 -12.20
CA ARG A 191 -10.14 -4.87 -13.59
C ARG A 191 -9.10 -5.53 -14.49
N GLY A 192 -8.28 -6.44 -13.95
CA GLY A 192 -7.30 -7.20 -14.73
C GLY A 192 -6.03 -6.43 -15.11
N LEU A 193 -5.63 -5.44 -14.30
CA LEU A 193 -4.38 -4.69 -14.49
C LEU A 193 -3.16 -5.44 -13.94
N THR A 194 -3.25 -6.76 -13.84
CA THR A 194 -2.20 -7.63 -13.33
C THR A 194 -2.11 -8.87 -14.21
N GLU A 195 -1.08 -9.70 -14.00
CA GLU A 195 -0.94 -10.97 -14.73
C GLU A 195 -2.00 -12.01 -14.32
N LEU A 196 -2.72 -11.78 -13.22
CA LEU A 196 -3.85 -12.60 -12.83
C LEU A 196 -5.07 -12.30 -13.71
N LYS A 197 -5.82 -13.36 -14.04
CA LYS A 197 -7.18 -13.18 -14.56
C LYS A 197 -8.00 -12.37 -13.53
N PRO A 198 -8.88 -11.47 -13.99
CA PRO A 198 -9.82 -10.77 -13.12
C PRO A 198 -10.53 -11.73 -12.19
N ARG A 199 -10.38 -11.50 -10.89
CA ARG A 199 -10.97 -12.30 -9.81
C ARG A 199 -11.43 -11.38 -8.70
N PRO A 200 -12.47 -11.76 -7.96
CA PRO A 200 -13.10 -10.84 -7.03
C PRO A 200 -12.24 -10.73 -5.75
N VAL A 201 -12.02 -9.49 -5.31
CA VAL A 201 -11.23 -9.16 -4.12
C VAL A 201 -12.19 -9.04 -2.95
N MET A 202 -12.07 -10.01 -2.04
CA MET A 202 -12.95 -10.15 -0.88
C MET A 202 -12.45 -9.37 0.34
N ALA A 203 -11.17 -9.02 0.37
CA ALA A 203 -10.64 -8.14 1.39
C ALA A 203 -9.48 -7.29 0.86
N ALA A 204 -9.36 -6.08 1.40
CA ALA A 204 -8.18 -5.24 1.25
C ALA A 204 -7.81 -4.69 2.62
N LEU A 205 -6.69 -5.16 3.16
CA LEU A 205 -6.33 -5.01 4.57
C LEU A 205 -4.95 -4.39 4.72
N TYR A 206 -4.80 -3.56 5.75
CA TYR A 206 -3.48 -3.22 6.25
C TYR A 206 -3.02 -4.32 7.20
N TYR A 207 -1.82 -4.83 6.97
CA TYR A 207 -1.09 -5.56 8.00
C TYR A 207 -0.25 -4.56 8.79
N VAL A 208 -0.57 -4.37 10.07
CA VAL A 208 0.15 -3.44 10.93
C VAL A 208 1.16 -4.21 11.78
N ALA A 209 2.46 -4.01 11.52
CA ALA A 209 3.55 -4.74 12.20
C ALA A 209 3.65 -4.47 13.72
N ARG A 210 3.04 -3.39 14.19
CA ARG A 210 2.88 -3.03 15.60
C ARG A 210 1.46 -2.48 15.76
N PRO A 211 0.47 -3.33 16.08
CA PRO A 211 0.54 -4.43 17.05
C PRO A 211 0.59 -5.88 16.51
N LEU A 212 0.83 -6.10 15.20
CA LEU A 212 0.61 -7.37 14.48
C LEU A 212 -0.87 -7.66 14.31
N SER A 213 -1.54 -6.88 13.46
CA SER A 213 -2.98 -7.02 13.20
C SER A 213 -3.33 -6.82 11.72
N ARG A 214 -4.46 -7.40 11.30
CA ARG A 214 -5.08 -7.25 9.97
C ARG A 214 -6.50 -6.68 10.06
N ASP A 215 -6.76 -5.86 11.08
CA ASP A 215 -8.10 -5.41 11.47
C ASP A 215 -8.59 -4.15 10.73
N THR A 216 -7.73 -3.54 9.90
CA THR A 216 -8.02 -2.27 9.26
C THR A 216 -8.14 -2.43 7.75
N GLY A 217 -9.28 -2.02 7.19
CA GLY A 217 -9.55 -2.09 5.76
C GLY A 217 -11.00 -2.41 5.47
N PHE A 218 -11.25 -3.23 4.45
CA PHE A 218 -12.56 -3.84 4.22
C PHE A 218 -12.48 -5.37 4.10
N MET A 219 -13.59 -6.02 4.46
CA MET A 219 -13.87 -7.46 4.40
C MET A 219 -15.31 -7.64 3.92
N VAL A 220 -15.51 -8.36 2.82
CA VAL A 220 -16.84 -8.63 2.25
C VAL A 220 -17.57 -9.70 3.06
N GLU A 221 -18.82 -9.44 3.45
CA GLU A 221 -19.58 -10.34 4.34
C GLU A 221 -19.75 -11.76 3.79
N ASP A 222 -19.90 -11.90 2.47
CA ASP A 222 -20.26 -13.16 1.81
C ASP A 222 -19.06 -14.09 1.58
N ALA A 223 -17.85 -13.67 1.95
CA ALA A 223 -16.60 -14.39 1.75
C ALA A 223 -15.92 -14.84 3.05
N GLU A 224 -16.69 -15.01 4.13
CA GLU A 224 -16.22 -15.52 5.43
C GLU A 224 -15.58 -16.94 5.35
N GLN A 225 -15.55 -17.57 4.18
CA GLN A 225 -15.07 -18.94 3.99
C GLN A 225 -13.76 -18.93 3.22
N GLY A 226 -12.63 -18.83 3.93
CA GLY A 226 -11.32 -19.23 3.40
C GLY A 226 -10.16 -18.27 3.65
N LEU A 227 -10.41 -16.95 3.72
CA LEU A 227 -9.35 -15.95 3.77
C LEU A 227 -9.21 -15.21 5.09
N TYR A 228 -10.31 -14.96 5.79
CA TYR A 228 -10.37 -14.19 7.04
C TYR A 228 -11.65 -14.51 7.79
N LYS A 229 -11.67 -14.19 9.09
CA LYS A 229 -12.87 -14.33 9.93
C LYS A 229 -13.28 -12.97 10.43
N ILE A 230 -14.57 -12.69 10.31
CA ILE A 230 -15.18 -11.55 10.97
C ILE A 230 -15.40 -11.93 12.44
N VAL A 231 -14.39 -11.70 13.28
CA VAL A 231 -14.38 -12.14 14.68
C VAL A 231 -15.42 -11.38 15.53
N ASP A 232 -15.76 -10.15 15.15
CA ASP A 232 -16.79 -9.36 15.83
C ASP A 232 -17.67 -8.61 14.81
N LYS A 233 -18.98 -8.88 14.87
CA LYS A 233 -20.02 -8.25 14.03
C LYS A 233 -20.07 -6.72 14.18
N ARG A 234 -19.43 -6.15 15.20
CA ARG A 234 -19.33 -4.70 15.43
C ARG A 234 -18.10 -4.06 14.81
N LYS A 235 -17.17 -4.83 14.21
CA LYS A 235 -15.97 -4.24 13.59
C LYS A 235 -16.35 -3.45 12.33
N ARG A 236 -15.77 -2.26 12.23
CA ARG A 236 -16.04 -1.26 11.18
C ARG A 236 -15.39 -1.58 9.83
N ASN A 237 -14.85 -2.78 9.66
CA ASN A 237 -14.19 -3.23 8.43
C ASN A 237 -15.09 -4.13 7.58
N ARG A 238 -16.33 -4.43 7.99
CA ARG A 238 -17.27 -5.25 7.24
C ARG A 238 -18.02 -4.44 6.18
N VAL A 239 -18.16 -4.97 4.96
CA VAL A 239 -18.91 -4.36 3.86
C VAL A 239 -19.72 -5.40 3.10
N SER A 240 -20.91 -5.04 2.62
CA SER A 240 -21.62 -5.85 1.62
C SER A 240 -20.94 -5.70 0.25
N LEU A 241 -21.21 -6.62 -0.67
CA LEU A 241 -20.72 -6.50 -2.05
C LEU A 241 -21.16 -5.17 -2.68
N ALA A 242 -22.42 -4.78 -2.50
CA ALA A 242 -22.94 -3.50 -3.00
C ALA A 242 -22.22 -2.28 -2.39
N ALA A 243 -21.88 -2.33 -1.10
CA ALA A 243 -21.12 -1.26 -0.46
C ALA A 243 -19.66 -1.19 -0.95
N LYS A 244 -19.05 -2.34 -1.25
CA LYS A 244 -17.73 -2.42 -1.89
C LYS A 244 -17.75 -1.76 -3.27
N GLU A 245 -18.74 -2.09 -4.11
CA GLU A 245 -18.90 -1.48 -5.44
C GLU A 245 -19.16 0.04 -5.36
N ALA A 246 -19.93 0.50 -4.37
CA ALA A 246 -20.12 1.93 -4.13
C ALA A 246 -18.79 2.62 -3.74
N LEU A 247 -18.01 2.02 -2.85
CA LEU A 247 -16.69 2.52 -2.45
C LEU A 247 -15.72 2.58 -3.64
N PHE A 248 -15.78 1.58 -4.52
CA PHE A 248 -14.99 1.53 -5.77
C PHE A 248 -15.32 2.72 -6.66
N LYS A 249 -16.62 2.98 -6.90
CA LYS A 249 -17.08 4.12 -7.67
C LYS A 249 -16.67 5.46 -7.06
N GLU A 250 -16.77 5.63 -5.74
CA GLU A 250 -16.28 6.84 -5.06
C GLU A 250 -14.77 7.04 -5.25
N GLY A 251 -14.00 5.95 -5.30
CA GLY A 251 -12.57 5.95 -5.61
C GLY A 251 -12.28 6.43 -7.02
N GLU A 252 -12.96 5.85 -8.01
CA GLU A 252 -12.86 6.24 -9.43
C GLU A 252 -13.24 7.71 -9.62
N ASP A 253 -14.32 8.19 -8.98
CA ASP A 253 -14.75 9.59 -9.00
C ASP A 253 -13.70 10.55 -8.41
N LEU A 254 -13.06 10.16 -7.30
CA LEU A 254 -11.98 10.94 -6.69
C LEU A 254 -10.75 11.01 -7.61
N VAL A 255 -10.37 9.89 -8.22
CA VAL A 255 -9.26 9.82 -9.18
C VAL A 255 -9.56 10.68 -10.41
N ARG A 256 -10.76 10.55 -10.99
CA ARG A 256 -11.23 11.38 -12.11
C ARG A 256 -11.05 12.86 -11.79
N THR A 257 -11.57 13.30 -10.64
CA THR A 257 -11.52 14.71 -10.23
C THR A 257 -10.08 15.19 -10.05
N ALA A 258 -9.22 14.37 -9.44
CA ALA A 258 -7.83 14.71 -9.23
C ALA A 258 -7.06 14.85 -10.55
N VAL A 259 -7.25 13.90 -11.47
CA VAL A 259 -6.57 13.88 -12.77
C VAL A 259 -7.09 14.97 -13.69
N ALA A 260 -8.39 15.24 -13.71
CA ALA A 260 -8.96 16.37 -14.46
C ALA A 260 -8.32 17.70 -14.03
N GLY A 261 -8.09 17.89 -12.72
CA GLY A 261 -7.36 19.04 -12.21
C GLY A 261 -5.91 19.10 -12.68
N MET A 262 -5.21 17.97 -12.74
CA MET A 262 -3.84 17.88 -13.25
C MET A 262 -3.77 18.24 -14.74
N ILE A 263 -4.67 17.69 -15.56
CA ILE A 263 -4.73 17.96 -17.00
C ILE A 263 -5.05 19.43 -17.29
N ALA A 264 -5.94 20.04 -16.50
CA ALA A 264 -6.26 21.45 -16.58
C ALA A 264 -5.15 22.39 -16.07
N GLY A 265 -4.00 21.84 -15.63
CA GLY A 265 -2.89 22.64 -15.13
C GLY A 265 -3.13 23.25 -13.74
N ASN A 266 -4.08 22.74 -12.97
CA ASN A 266 -4.40 23.24 -11.63
C ASN A 266 -3.35 22.76 -10.61
N PHE A 267 -2.23 23.46 -10.56
CA PHE A 267 -1.13 23.21 -9.63
C PHE A 267 -0.97 24.28 -8.55
N ALA A 268 -1.97 25.16 -8.41
CA ALA A 268 -1.96 26.19 -7.39
C ALA A 268 -1.87 25.57 -5.98
N PRO A 269 -1.23 26.25 -5.01
CA PRO A 269 -1.12 25.73 -3.65
C PRO A 269 -2.46 25.78 -2.91
N ASN A 270 -3.23 24.70 -3.08
CA ASN A 270 -4.52 24.49 -2.45
C ASN A 270 -4.45 23.20 -1.59
N PRO A 271 -3.89 23.28 -0.37
CA PRO A 271 -3.80 22.14 0.52
C PRO A 271 -5.20 21.75 1.01
N ARG A 272 -5.51 20.45 0.99
CA ARG A 272 -6.78 19.94 1.53
C ARG A 272 -6.91 20.18 3.04
N ASP A 273 -5.80 20.10 3.75
CA ASP A 273 -5.70 20.41 5.18
C ASP A 273 -4.58 21.44 5.41
N PRO A 274 -4.92 22.73 5.57
CA PRO A 274 -3.95 23.78 5.82
C PRO A 274 -3.09 23.56 7.07
N LYS A 275 -3.55 22.77 8.04
CA LYS A 275 -2.76 22.50 9.27
C LYS A 275 -1.48 21.73 8.95
N LYS A 276 -1.50 20.88 7.92
CA LYS A 276 -0.33 20.10 7.47
C LYS A 276 0.72 20.95 6.78
N CYS A 277 0.42 22.19 6.42
CA CYS A 277 1.37 23.07 5.75
C CYS A 277 2.53 23.49 6.64
N LYS A 278 2.38 23.45 7.97
CA LYS A 278 3.44 23.75 8.94
C LYS A 278 4.63 22.79 8.83
N ASP A 279 4.34 21.52 8.58
CA ASP A 279 5.36 20.47 8.45
C ASP A 279 5.67 20.15 6.97
N CYS A 280 5.15 20.95 6.05
CA CYS A 280 5.32 20.73 4.62
C CYS A 280 6.70 21.21 4.18
N LYS A 281 7.53 20.28 3.70
CA LYS A 281 8.86 20.55 3.13
C LYS A 281 8.86 21.56 1.98
N TRP A 282 7.74 21.67 1.25
CA TRP A 282 7.57 22.61 0.13
C TRP A 282 7.07 23.99 0.55
N SER A 283 6.79 24.21 1.84
CA SER A 283 6.31 25.50 2.36
C SER A 283 7.19 26.71 1.98
N PRO A 284 8.54 26.62 1.95
CA PRO A 284 9.39 27.77 1.58
C PRO A 284 9.20 28.21 0.12
N LEU A 285 8.86 27.28 -0.78
CA LEU A 285 8.63 27.55 -2.20
C LEU A 285 7.17 27.89 -2.51
N CYS A 286 6.25 27.33 -1.74
CA CYS A 286 4.81 27.41 -1.94
C CYS A 286 4.23 28.82 -1.76
N ARG A 287 4.79 29.61 -0.81
CA ARG A 287 4.38 31.00 -0.51
C ARG A 287 2.87 31.22 -0.35
N THR A 288 2.14 30.22 0.14
CA THR A 288 0.68 30.33 0.34
C THR A 288 0.38 31.36 1.45
N PRO A 289 -0.67 32.19 1.32
CA PRO A 289 -0.89 33.33 2.22
C PRO A 289 -1.00 32.97 3.71
N HIS A 290 -1.53 31.79 4.04
CA HIS A 290 -1.68 31.36 5.44
C HIS A 290 -0.38 30.92 6.12
N LEU A 291 0.73 30.85 5.37
CA LEU A 291 2.08 30.63 5.90
C LEU A 291 2.90 31.92 5.97
N SER A 292 2.39 33.03 5.44
CA SER A 292 3.03 34.34 5.55
C SER A 292 2.64 34.97 6.89
N ILE A 293 3.45 34.71 7.92
CA ILE A 293 3.49 35.46 9.19
C ILE A 293 4.85 36.13 9.27
#